data_AF-A0A7D8ERX6-F1
#
_entry.id   AF-A0A7D8ERX6-F1
#
_cell.length_a   1.000
_cell.length_b   1.000
_cell.length_c   1.000
_cell.angle_alpha   90.00
_cell.angle_beta   90.00
_cell.angle_gamma   90.00
#
_symmetry.space_group_name_H-M   'P 1'
#
loop_
_entity.id
_entity.type
_entity.pdbx_description
1 polymer ?
#
loop_
_entity_poly.entity_id
_entity_poly.type
_entity_poly.pdbx_seq_one_letter_code
_entity_poly.pdbx_strand_id
1 'polypeptide(L)' 'MFSNNKRGFRMDLEGLAELGLTAQEITQKTLSPDFARNRQIHNCWLIRAA' A
#
# COMPACT_ATOMS: atom_id res chain seq x y z
N MET A 1 0.44 -1.07 9.77
CA MET A 1 1.00 -1.37 8.44
C MET A 1 0.01 -2.28 7.73
N PHE A 2 -0.32 -2.00 6.48
CA PHE A 2 -1.23 -2.81 5.66
C PHE A 2 -0.55 -3.17 4.34
N SER A 3 -0.75 -4.39 3.87
CA SER A 3 -0.25 -4.81 2.57
C SER A 3 -1.14 -5.89 1.95
N ASN A 4 -1.07 -6.00 0.63
CA ASN A 4 -1.73 -7.07 -0.13
C ASN A 4 -1.10 -7.21 -1.52
N ASN A 5 -1.45 -8.26 -2.25
CA ASN A 5 -0.97 -8.54 -3.61
C ASN A 5 -2.12 -8.60 -4.64
N LYS A 6 -3.28 -8.01 -4.34
CA LYS A 6 -4.41 -7.99 -5.27
C LYS A 6 -4.04 -7.12 -6.47
N ARG A 7 -4.03 -7.73 -7.66
CA ARG A 7 -3.76 -7.02 -8.90
C ARG A 7 -4.81 -5.93 -9.13
N GLY A 8 -4.35 -4.70 -9.40
CA GLY A 8 -5.24 -3.57 -9.61
C GLY A 8 -5.96 -3.08 -8.34
N PHE A 9 -5.49 -3.48 -7.15
CA PHE A 9 -5.96 -2.90 -5.90
C PHE A 9 -5.84 -1.37 -5.94
N ARG A 10 -6.90 -0.69 -5.50
CA ARG A 10 -6.93 0.76 -5.33
C ARG A 10 -7.28 1.04 -3.88
N MET A 11 -6.46 1.86 -3.24
CA MET A 11 -6.75 2.33 -1.89
C MET A 11 -7.89 3.33 -1.97
N ASP A 12 -8.88 3.18 -1.09
CA ASP A 12 -9.91 4.20 -0.89
C ASP A 12 -9.37 5.27 0.05
N LEU A 13 -8.80 6.34 -0.52
CA LEU A 13 -8.22 7.44 0.25
C LEU A 13 -9.28 8.36 0.85
N GLU A 14 -10.43 8.50 0.17
CA GLU A 14 -11.55 9.32 0.65
C GLU A 14 -12.20 8.65 1.87
N GLY A 15 -12.52 7.36 1.79
CA GLY A 15 -13.06 6.61 2.92
C GLY A 15 -12.10 6.53 4.11
N LEU A 16 -10.78 6.50 3.89
CA LEU A 16 -9.80 6.61 4.97
C LEU A 16 -9.83 7.98 5.64
N ALA A 17 -9.95 9.07 4.87
CA ALA A 17 -10.03 10.42 5.41
C ALA A 17 -11.30 10.64 6.24
N GLU A 18 -12.44 10.10 5.80
CA GLU A 18 -13.71 10.12 6.56
C GLU A 18 -13.58 9.43 7.93
N LEU A 19 -12.73 8.41 8.02
CA LEU A 19 -12.42 7.71 9.27
C LEU A 19 -11.32 8.38 10.11
N GLY A 20 -10.81 9.55 9.69
CA GLY A 20 -9.71 10.23 10.38
C GLY A 20 -8.37 9.50 10.25
N LEU A 21 -8.14 8.79 9.14
CA LEU A 21 -6.93 8.04 8.86
C LEU A 21 -6.19 8.60 7.64
N THR A 22 -4.87 8.49 7.67
CA THR A 22 -4.00 8.75 6.52
C THR A 22 -3.28 7.48 6.10
N ALA A 23 -3.02 7.34 4.80
CA ALA A 23 -2.23 6.25 4.24
C ALA A 23 -1.04 6.79 3.45
N GLN A 24 0.15 6.31 3.79
CA GLN A 24 1.38 6.57 3.05
C GLN A 24 1.80 5.30 2.30
N GLU A 25 1.90 5.36 0.98
CA GLU A 25 2.42 4.24 0.20
C GLU A 25 3.93 4.05 0.44
N ILE A 26 4.32 2.80 0.70
CA ILE A 26 5.71 2.38 0.91
C ILE A 26 6.09 1.17 0.04
N THR A 27 5.27 0.80 -0.95
CA THR A 27 5.48 -0.33 -1.87
C THR A 27 6.93 -0.45 -2.35
N GLN A 28 7.50 0.65 -2.87
CA GLN A 28 8.87 0.69 -3.39
C GLN A 28 9.94 0.49 -2.31
N LYS A 29 9.69 0.95 -1.08
CA LYS A 29 10.63 0.78 0.04
C LYS A 29 10.66 -0.66 0.55
N THR A 30 9.59 -1.42 0.32
CA THR A 30 9.44 -2.81 0.74
C THR A 30 9.73 -3.82 -0.37
N LEU A 31 10.05 -3.36 -1.58
CA LEU A 31 10.35 -4.24 -2.71
C LEU A 31 11.78 -4.78 -2.59
N SER A 32 11.91 -6.07 -2.26
CA SER A 32 13.22 -6.73 -2.29
C SER A 32 13.76 -6.80 -3.73
N PRO A 33 15.07 -6.58 -3.95
CA PRO A 33 15.71 -6.71 -5.26
C PRO A 33 15.45 -8.05 -5.96
N ASP A 34 15.32 -9.13 -5.17
CA ASP A 34 15.04 -10.49 -5.68
C ASP A 34 13.69 -10.55 -6.43
N PHE A 35 12.76 -9.65 -6.11
CA PHE A 35 11.42 -9.57 -6.68
C PHE A 35 11.22 -8.37 -7.62
N ALA A 36 12.28 -7.62 -7.97
CA ALA A 36 12.18 -6.40 -8.78
C ALA A 36 11.56 -6.62 -10.17
N ARG A 37 11.58 -7.85 -10.69
CA ARG A 37 10.98 -8.22 -11.99
C ARG A 37 9.62 -8.92 -11.86
N ASN A 38 9.16 -9.17 -10.64
CA ASN A 38 7.91 -9.90 -10.43
C ASN A 38 6.70 -8.99 -10.68
N ARG A 39 5.82 -9.42 -11.59
CA ARG A 39 4.59 -8.70 -11.93
C ARG A 39 3.48 -8.88 -10.88
N GLN A 40 3.61 -9.85 -9.96
CA GLN A 40 2.76 -9.96 -8.77
C GLN A 40 3.24 -8.95 -7.72
N ILE A 41 2.86 -7.68 -7.94
CA ILE A 41 3.30 -6.56 -7.10
C ILE A 41 2.57 -6.64 -5.75
N HIS A 42 3.36 -6.75 -4.69
CA HIS A 42 2.90 -6.63 -3.30
C HIS A 42 2.87 -5.14 -2.94
N ASN A 43 1.67 -4.58 -2.84
CA ASN A 43 1.47 -3.18 -2.46
C ASN A 43 1.53 -3.04 -0.94
N CYS A 44 2.07 -1.93 -0.44
CA CYS A 44 2.19 -1.72 0.99
C CYS A 44 1.98 -0.25 1.39
N TRP A 45 1.27 -0.04 2.50
CA TRP A 45 0.96 1.27 3.07
C TRP A 45 1.18 1.32 4.57
N LEU A 46 1.61 2.48 5.06
CA LEU A 46 1.58 2.84 6.47
C LEU A 46 0.32 3.65 6.74
N ILE A 47 -0.58 3.08 7.53
CA ILE A 47 -1.81 3.73 7.97
C ILE A 47 -1.57 4.34 9.36
N ARG A 48 -1.98 5.59 9.56
CA ARG A 48 -1.85 6.35 10.81
C ARG A 48 -3.11 7.17 11.07
N ALA A 49 -3.32 7.61 12.31
CA ALA A 49 -4.28 8.67 12.60
C ALA A 49 -3.90 9.94 11.83
N ALA A 50 -4.91 10.63 11.30
CA ALA A 50 -4.77 11.91 10.62
C ALA A 50 -4.39 13.04 11.59
#